data_AF-A0AA38MDS7-F1
#
_entry.id   AF-A0AA38MDS7-F1
#
_cell.length_a   1.000
_cell.length_b   1.000
_cell.length_c   1.000
_cell.angle_alpha   90.00
_cell.angle_beta   90.00
_cell.angle_gamma   90.00
#
_symmetry.space_group_name_H-M   'P 1'
#
loop_
_entity.id
_entity.type
_entity.pdbx_description
1 polymer ?
#
loop_
_entity_poly.entity_id
_entity_poly.type
_entity_poly.pdbx_seq_one_letter_code
_entity_poly.pdbx_strand_id
1 'polypeptide(L)'
;MSNLTLKLLDLSFCQISEVDFAFLPQAEEINLSGNEIFSLKNFPSLDTLTLNLNNNCLEEVNGSFPQISKLYLSHNKFQVLNKTTFGTPGLILVFEVGYNSLPNFDNDFFHDFTSLEILKLQYNKITEVSPLLFRYLTNLIVLDLSGNQIRSLQYGVFDNLESLESLNISGNKLVELHQNTFHSLSKLTNLHFDSNQISSLNPYDFRSHFPNLTEVSLDKNPWICSHLVKIDMVFKSLKIRILGGNSYEVENFRGIPCSSSKNYNTSLNGTDAISFADVEKNMQKAINKGIENSKIDLFFNENFENSNFIQFFKKNYVRSGFFKYFNGVKIASPKEDANGTKAEEFTALEETSDQSYKGIFVISVVTQIVMLSLLVIIVYLMFTFVKKYRYFEAQQTVSEMELC
;
A
#
# COMPACT_ATOMS: atom_id res chain seq x y z
N MET A 1 18.69 -42.43 -34.44
CA MET A 1 17.27 -42.08 -34.22
C MET A 1 17.26 -41.04 -33.13
N SER A 2 16.78 -39.83 -33.40
CA SER A 2 16.59 -38.82 -32.36
C SER A 2 15.66 -39.41 -31.30
N ASN A 3 16.14 -39.54 -30.07
CA ASN A 3 15.32 -39.96 -28.94
C ASN A 3 14.19 -38.94 -28.80
N LEU A 4 12.97 -39.31 -29.20
CA LEU A 4 11.81 -38.45 -29.02
C LEU A 4 11.44 -38.49 -27.54
N THR A 5 12.00 -37.59 -26.75
CA THR A 5 11.53 -37.35 -25.38
C THR A 5 10.15 -36.71 -25.47
N LEU A 6 9.18 -37.27 -24.73
CA LEU A 6 7.85 -36.70 -24.65
C LEU A 6 7.97 -35.29 -24.04
N LYS A 7 7.38 -34.27 -24.67
CA LYS A 7 7.43 -32.91 -24.11
C LYS A 7 6.50 -32.76 -22.90
N LEU A 8 5.28 -33.27 -23.03
CA LEU A 8 4.25 -33.13 -22.02
C LEU A 8 3.50 -34.46 -21.85
N LEU A 9 3.41 -34.90 -20.61
CA LEU A 9 2.47 -35.92 -20.17
C LEU A 9 1.40 -35.24 -19.29
N ASP A 10 0.21 -35.02 -19.84
CA ASP A 10 -0.92 -34.46 -19.10
C ASP A 10 -1.87 -35.57 -18.65
N LEU A 11 -1.96 -35.75 -17.34
CA LEU A 11 -2.83 -36.68 -16.63
C LEU A 11 -3.66 -35.94 -15.57
N SER A 12 -3.93 -34.65 -15.80
CA SER A 12 -4.74 -33.85 -14.88
C SER A 12 -6.22 -34.26 -14.89
N PHE A 13 -6.89 -34.10 -13.75
CA PHE A 13 -8.33 -34.38 -13.60
C PHE A 13 -8.77 -35.80 -14.03
N CYS A 14 -7.91 -36.78 -13.80
CA CYS A 14 -8.12 -38.18 -14.19
C CYS A 14 -8.57 -39.08 -13.03
N GLN A 15 -8.88 -38.51 -11.85
CA GLN A 15 -9.26 -39.24 -10.62
C GLN A 15 -8.19 -40.24 -10.16
N ILE A 16 -6.91 -39.94 -10.41
CA ILE A 16 -5.78 -40.78 -10.02
C ILE A 16 -5.58 -40.68 -8.51
N SER A 17 -5.49 -41.80 -7.80
CA SER A 17 -5.28 -41.82 -6.34
C SER A 17 -3.86 -42.18 -5.92
N GLU A 18 -3.12 -42.89 -6.77
CA GLU A 18 -1.72 -43.28 -6.56
C GLU A 18 -0.96 -43.20 -7.89
N VAL A 19 0.31 -42.82 -7.81
CA VAL A 19 1.20 -42.79 -8.97
C VAL A 19 2.46 -43.57 -8.67
N ASP A 20 2.79 -44.50 -9.55
CA ASP A 20 4.08 -45.20 -9.56
C ASP A 20 4.90 -44.69 -10.76
N PHE A 21 5.95 -43.93 -10.46
CA PHE A 21 6.77 -43.28 -11.48
C PHE A 21 7.65 -44.26 -12.28
N ALA A 22 7.81 -45.51 -11.85
CA ALA A 22 8.55 -46.51 -12.61
C ALA A 22 7.83 -46.89 -13.93
N PHE A 23 6.53 -46.64 -14.02
CA PHE A 23 5.71 -46.94 -15.20
C PHE A 23 5.34 -45.72 -16.03
N LEU A 24 5.67 -44.51 -15.57
CA LEU A 24 5.41 -43.30 -16.35
C LEU A 24 6.44 -43.15 -17.47
N PRO A 25 6.01 -42.76 -18.68
CA PRO A 25 6.94 -42.43 -19.75
C PRO A 25 7.76 -41.19 -19.34
N GLN A 26 9.03 -41.16 -19.74
CA GLN A 26 9.88 -39.98 -19.51
C GLN A 26 9.33 -38.78 -20.29
N ALA A 27 9.08 -37.69 -19.58
CA ALA A 27 8.61 -36.44 -20.15
C ALA A 27 9.32 -35.24 -19.53
N GLU A 28 9.50 -34.18 -20.32
CA GLU A 28 10.03 -32.89 -19.84
C GLU A 28 9.08 -32.23 -18.83
N GLU A 29 7.78 -32.32 -19.09
CA GLU A 29 6.70 -31.85 -18.21
C GLU A 29 5.71 -32.98 -17.89
N ILE A 30 5.41 -33.14 -16.61
CA ILE A 30 4.37 -34.05 -16.11
C ILE A 30 3.33 -33.23 -15.34
N ASN A 31 2.10 -33.21 -15.84
CA ASN A 31 0.96 -32.58 -15.19
C ASN A 31 0.04 -33.65 -14.57
N LEU A 32 0.03 -33.72 -13.25
CA LEU A 32 -0.78 -34.62 -12.43
C LEU A 32 -1.77 -33.84 -11.54
N SER A 33 -2.05 -32.58 -11.88
CA SER A 33 -2.88 -31.72 -11.06
C SER A 33 -4.37 -32.10 -11.07
N GLY A 34 -5.10 -31.75 -10.00
CA GLY A 34 -6.55 -31.96 -9.92
C GLY A 34 -6.95 -33.43 -9.82
N ASN A 35 -6.12 -34.26 -9.20
CA ASN A 35 -6.38 -35.67 -8.95
C ASN A 35 -6.64 -35.91 -7.45
N GLU A 36 -6.71 -37.18 -7.05
CA GLU A 36 -6.92 -37.60 -5.65
C GLU A 36 -5.64 -38.22 -5.07
N ILE A 37 -4.47 -37.82 -5.59
CA ILE A 37 -3.21 -38.50 -5.30
C ILE A 37 -2.82 -38.29 -3.84
N PHE A 38 -2.72 -39.38 -3.08
CA PHE A 38 -2.27 -39.36 -1.68
C PHE A 38 -0.90 -40.04 -1.50
N SER A 39 -0.43 -40.80 -2.49
CA SER A 39 0.84 -41.52 -2.44
C SER A 39 1.55 -41.50 -3.79
N LEU A 40 2.85 -41.27 -3.75
CA LEU A 40 3.77 -41.35 -4.89
C LEU A 40 4.80 -42.44 -4.61
N LYS A 41 5.00 -43.36 -5.55
CA LYS A 41 5.81 -44.58 -5.39
C LYS A 41 6.89 -44.68 -6.46
N ASN A 42 7.96 -45.39 -6.11
CA ASN A 42 9.06 -45.82 -6.99
C ASN A 42 9.53 -44.70 -7.93
N PHE A 43 10.12 -43.65 -7.35
CA PHE A 43 10.69 -42.53 -8.09
C PHE A 43 12.01 -42.94 -8.76
N PRO A 44 12.05 -43.16 -10.09
CA PRO A 44 13.33 -43.25 -10.76
C PRO A 44 14.00 -41.86 -10.76
N SER A 45 15.27 -41.79 -11.16
CA SER A 45 15.84 -40.51 -11.59
C SER A 45 15.06 -40.04 -12.82
N LEU A 46 14.12 -39.12 -12.61
CA LEU A 46 13.32 -38.52 -13.68
C LEU A 46 14.13 -37.39 -14.31
N ASP A 47 14.18 -37.36 -15.64
CA ASP A 47 14.73 -36.24 -16.41
C ASP A 47 13.70 -35.11 -16.60
N THR A 48 12.64 -35.12 -15.77
CA THR A 48 11.53 -34.16 -15.81
C THR A 48 11.97 -32.82 -15.24
N LEU A 49 11.71 -31.75 -16.00
CA LEU A 49 12.00 -30.37 -15.61
C LEU A 49 10.83 -29.73 -14.87
N THR A 50 9.59 -30.07 -15.23
CA THR A 50 8.38 -29.51 -14.62
C THR A 50 7.46 -30.61 -14.10
N LEU A 51 7.16 -30.56 -12.81
CA LEU A 51 6.20 -31.47 -12.17
C LEU A 51 5.09 -30.67 -11.50
N ASN A 52 3.87 -30.85 -11.98
CA ASN A 52 2.69 -30.23 -11.42
C ASN A 52 1.83 -31.26 -10.66
N LEU A 53 1.78 -31.12 -9.35
CA LEU A 53 1.03 -31.93 -8.40
C LEU A 53 -0.01 -31.10 -7.63
N ASN A 54 -0.37 -29.91 -8.13
CA ASN A 54 -1.35 -29.04 -7.49
C ASN A 54 -2.71 -29.74 -7.34
N ASN A 55 -3.49 -29.37 -6.32
CA ASN A 55 -4.86 -29.87 -6.12
C ASN A 55 -4.89 -31.41 -6.03
N ASN A 56 -4.23 -31.95 -5.02
CA ASN A 56 -4.16 -33.37 -4.71
C ASN A 56 -4.34 -33.59 -3.18
N CYS A 57 -4.10 -34.81 -2.72
CA CYS A 57 -4.25 -35.23 -1.32
C CYS A 57 -2.91 -35.55 -0.64
N LEU A 58 -1.79 -35.02 -1.14
CA LEU A 58 -0.44 -35.37 -0.64
C LEU A 58 -0.18 -34.80 0.75
N GLU A 59 0.30 -35.65 1.66
CA GLU A 59 0.75 -35.24 3.00
C GLU A 59 2.28 -35.18 3.12
N GLU A 60 2.97 -35.95 2.28
CA GLU A 60 4.42 -36.02 2.17
C GLU A 60 4.82 -36.33 0.72
N VAL A 61 6.07 -36.02 0.38
CA VAL A 61 6.69 -36.46 -0.87
C VAL A 61 8.00 -37.15 -0.52
N ASN A 62 8.03 -38.47 -0.71
CA ASN A 62 9.18 -39.31 -0.40
C ASN A 62 9.88 -39.72 -1.69
N GLY A 63 10.69 -38.81 -2.24
CA GLY A 63 11.43 -39.00 -3.49
C GLY A 63 12.61 -38.04 -3.57
N SER A 64 13.38 -38.09 -4.65
CA SER A 64 14.43 -37.11 -4.96
C SER A 64 14.19 -36.61 -6.38
N PHE A 65 14.31 -35.30 -6.58
CA PHE A 65 13.98 -34.62 -7.84
C PHE A 65 15.17 -33.84 -8.41
N PRO A 66 16.30 -34.50 -8.71
CA PRO A 66 17.56 -33.79 -8.95
C PRO A 66 17.57 -32.88 -10.19
N GLN A 67 16.66 -33.09 -11.14
CA GLN A 67 16.56 -32.30 -12.39
C GLN A 67 15.37 -31.33 -12.43
N ILE A 68 14.51 -31.34 -11.42
CA ILE A 68 13.31 -30.49 -11.46
C ILE A 68 13.72 -29.02 -11.36
N SER A 69 13.18 -28.23 -12.27
CA SER A 69 13.30 -26.78 -12.31
C SER A 69 12.04 -26.09 -11.80
N LYS A 70 10.86 -26.69 -12.05
CA LYS A 70 9.56 -26.14 -11.63
C LYS A 70 8.75 -27.19 -10.89
N LEU A 71 8.40 -26.89 -9.65
CA LEU A 71 7.63 -27.79 -8.80
C LEU A 71 6.41 -27.09 -8.23
N TYR A 72 5.24 -27.64 -8.54
CA TYR A 72 3.96 -27.14 -8.08
C TYR A 72 3.29 -28.17 -7.16
N LEU A 73 3.11 -27.80 -5.89
CA LEU A 73 2.59 -28.62 -4.79
C LEU A 73 1.46 -27.91 -4.02
N SER A 74 0.91 -26.83 -4.59
CA SER A 74 -0.14 -26.04 -3.95
C SER A 74 -1.46 -26.80 -3.85
N HIS A 75 -2.28 -26.47 -2.84
CA HIS A 75 -3.56 -27.16 -2.58
C HIS A 75 -3.38 -28.68 -2.37
N ASN A 76 -2.58 -29.03 -1.37
CA ASN A 76 -2.38 -30.40 -0.90
C ASN A 76 -2.65 -30.45 0.61
N LYS A 77 -2.15 -31.48 1.31
CA LYS A 77 -2.33 -31.69 2.75
C LYS A 77 -1.01 -31.64 3.51
N PHE A 78 0.03 -30.99 2.97
CA PHE A 78 1.34 -30.96 3.59
C PHE A 78 1.30 -30.28 4.96
N GLN A 79 1.81 -30.99 5.98
CA GLN A 79 2.02 -30.46 7.34
C GLN A 79 3.51 -30.31 7.68
N VAL A 80 4.37 -30.99 6.92
CA VAL A 80 5.83 -30.87 7.01
C VAL A 80 6.40 -31.00 5.60
N LEU A 81 7.52 -30.33 5.33
CA LEU A 81 8.34 -30.59 4.16
C LEU A 81 9.73 -30.98 4.63
N ASN A 82 10.26 -32.08 4.08
CA ASN A 82 11.62 -32.48 4.33
C ASN A 82 12.52 -31.98 3.21
N LYS A 83 13.63 -31.35 3.56
CA LYS A 83 14.63 -30.87 2.59
C LYS A 83 15.18 -32.02 1.73
N THR A 84 15.29 -33.23 2.27
CA THR A 84 15.83 -34.40 1.55
C THR A 84 14.98 -34.83 0.35
N THR A 85 13.73 -34.34 0.26
CA THR A 85 12.79 -34.66 -0.81
C THR A 85 13.20 -34.12 -2.19
N PHE A 86 14.05 -33.10 -2.26
CA PHE A 86 14.28 -32.36 -3.50
C PHE A 86 15.62 -32.68 -4.20
N GLY A 87 16.40 -33.63 -3.67
CA GLY A 87 17.77 -33.87 -4.15
C GLY A 87 18.67 -32.66 -3.91
N THR A 88 19.68 -32.43 -4.75
CA THR A 88 20.44 -31.17 -4.78
C THR A 88 19.64 -30.11 -5.54
N PRO A 89 18.89 -29.22 -4.86
CA PRO A 89 17.89 -28.31 -5.45
C PRO A 89 18.49 -27.10 -6.19
N GLY A 90 19.79 -27.11 -6.49
CA GLY A 90 20.48 -25.98 -7.13
C GLY A 90 19.93 -25.61 -8.52
N LEU A 91 18.93 -26.32 -9.04
CA LEU A 91 18.26 -26.09 -10.31
C LEU A 91 16.80 -25.62 -10.18
N ILE A 92 16.18 -25.65 -8.99
CA ILE A 92 14.79 -25.23 -8.84
C ILE A 92 14.70 -23.71 -9.01
N LEU A 93 13.98 -23.29 -10.05
CA LEU A 93 13.67 -21.89 -10.36
C LEU A 93 12.30 -21.49 -9.78
N VAL A 94 11.34 -22.42 -9.77
CA VAL A 94 9.97 -22.17 -9.31
C VAL A 94 9.56 -23.22 -8.29
N PHE A 95 9.21 -22.77 -7.09
CA PHE A 95 8.68 -23.62 -6.03
C PHE A 95 7.39 -23.03 -5.47
N GLU A 96 6.27 -23.70 -5.73
CA GLU A 96 4.95 -23.29 -5.25
C GLU A 96 4.35 -24.36 -4.33
N VAL A 97 4.16 -24.04 -3.06
CA VAL A 97 3.56 -24.95 -2.07
C VAL A 97 2.54 -24.23 -1.19
N GLY A 98 1.82 -23.29 -1.79
CA GLY A 98 0.75 -22.55 -1.12
C GLY A 98 -0.48 -23.42 -0.82
N TYR A 99 -1.40 -22.91 0.00
CA TYR A 99 -2.64 -23.61 0.36
C TYR A 99 -2.38 -25.02 0.92
N ASN A 100 -1.49 -25.09 1.91
CA ASN A 100 -1.17 -26.28 2.68
C ASN A 100 -1.30 -25.96 4.18
N SER A 101 -0.75 -26.80 5.05
CA SER A 101 -0.74 -26.59 6.51
C SER A 101 0.68 -26.47 7.07
N LEU A 102 1.60 -25.92 6.29
CA LEU A 102 3.02 -25.86 6.67
C LEU A 102 3.27 -24.87 7.81
N PRO A 103 4.00 -25.28 8.87
CA PRO A 103 4.43 -24.40 9.94
C PRO A 103 5.66 -23.58 9.51
N ASN A 104 6.37 -23.01 10.47
CA ASN A 104 7.64 -22.34 10.25
C ASN A 104 8.69 -23.32 9.69
N PHE A 105 9.61 -22.78 8.89
CA PHE A 105 10.71 -23.52 8.29
C PHE A 105 11.99 -23.34 9.10
N ASP A 106 12.83 -24.38 9.11
CA ASP A 106 14.19 -24.27 9.63
C ASP A 106 15.06 -23.34 8.77
N ASN A 107 16.03 -22.68 9.40
CA ASN A 107 16.88 -21.67 8.76
C ASN A 107 17.63 -22.16 7.51
N ASP A 108 17.92 -23.46 7.43
CA ASP A 108 18.71 -24.05 6.35
C ASP A 108 17.85 -24.81 5.32
N PHE A 109 16.52 -24.71 5.41
CA PHE A 109 15.60 -25.39 4.49
C PHE A 109 15.88 -24.97 3.04
N PHE A 110 15.98 -23.66 2.79
CA PHE A 110 16.25 -23.11 1.46
C PHE A 110 17.74 -22.97 1.11
N HIS A 111 18.65 -23.52 1.91
CA HIS A 111 20.10 -23.36 1.71
C HIS A 111 20.56 -23.74 0.30
N ASP A 112 20.01 -24.82 -0.26
CA ASP A 112 20.44 -25.34 -1.56
C ASP A 112 19.55 -24.87 -2.73
N PHE A 113 18.58 -23.97 -2.49
CA PHE A 113 17.67 -23.42 -3.51
C PHE A 113 18.25 -22.12 -4.12
N THR A 114 19.55 -22.10 -4.40
CA THR A 114 20.28 -20.88 -4.78
C THR A 114 19.87 -20.27 -6.13
N SER A 115 19.23 -21.06 -6.99
CA SER A 115 18.71 -20.62 -8.30
C SER A 115 17.23 -20.18 -8.24
N LEU A 116 16.60 -20.21 -7.07
CA LEU A 116 15.16 -19.97 -6.96
C LEU A 116 14.79 -18.53 -7.32
N GLU A 117 13.87 -18.39 -8.28
CA GLU A 117 13.35 -17.10 -8.76
C GLU A 117 11.94 -16.83 -8.24
N ILE A 118 11.12 -17.87 -8.08
CA ILE A 118 9.72 -17.75 -7.62
C ILE A 118 9.49 -18.70 -6.45
N LEU A 119 9.15 -18.12 -5.30
CA LEU A 119 8.75 -18.85 -4.10
C LEU A 119 7.35 -18.44 -3.66
N LYS A 120 6.43 -19.40 -3.64
CA LYS A 120 5.04 -19.20 -3.23
C LYS A 120 4.67 -20.10 -2.06
N LEU A 121 4.44 -19.46 -0.90
CA LEU A 121 4.16 -20.08 0.40
C LEU A 121 2.82 -19.57 0.98
N GLN A 122 1.98 -18.95 0.16
CA GLN A 122 0.72 -18.35 0.57
C GLN A 122 -0.25 -19.35 1.21
N TYR A 123 -1.12 -18.89 2.10
CA TYR A 123 -2.15 -19.71 2.75
C TYR A 123 -1.58 -20.98 3.41
N ASN A 124 -0.54 -20.81 4.21
CA ASN A 124 0.02 -21.83 5.11
C ASN A 124 -0.19 -21.41 6.58
N LYS A 125 0.55 -22.02 7.52
CA LYS A 125 0.47 -21.73 8.96
C LYS A 125 1.76 -21.10 9.50
N ILE A 126 2.49 -20.37 8.65
CA ILE A 126 3.73 -19.69 9.04
C ILE A 126 3.39 -18.56 10.02
N THR A 127 3.99 -18.57 11.20
CA THR A 127 3.82 -17.54 12.24
C THR A 127 5.02 -16.60 12.34
N GLU A 128 6.21 -17.07 11.94
CA GLU A 128 7.47 -16.33 12.04
C GLU A 128 8.35 -16.62 10.83
N VAL A 129 9.11 -15.61 10.41
CA VAL A 129 10.10 -15.72 9.34
C VAL A 129 11.45 -15.31 9.93
N SER A 130 12.35 -16.28 10.07
CA SER A 130 13.70 -16.04 10.57
C SER A 130 14.51 -15.22 9.57
N PRO A 131 15.37 -14.29 10.04
CA PRO A 131 16.28 -13.56 9.17
C PRO A 131 17.23 -14.44 8.33
N LEU A 132 17.44 -15.68 8.73
CA LEU A 132 18.33 -16.61 8.05
C LEU A 132 17.63 -17.44 6.97
N LEU A 133 16.29 -17.46 6.94
CA LEU A 133 15.52 -18.40 6.12
C LEU A 133 15.76 -18.19 4.61
N PHE A 134 15.88 -16.95 4.17
CA PHE A 134 16.00 -16.60 2.75
C PHE A 134 17.40 -16.10 2.35
N ARG A 135 18.40 -16.21 3.23
CA ARG A 135 19.73 -15.60 3.04
C ARG A 135 20.49 -16.07 1.79
N TYR A 136 20.13 -17.24 1.25
CA TYR A 136 20.75 -17.83 0.06
C TYR A 136 19.97 -17.58 -1.24
N LEU A 137 18.79 -16.96 -1.17
CA LEU A 137 17.88 -16.79 -2.30
C LEU A 137 18.15 -15.49 -3.07
N THR A 138 19.39 -15.26 -3.48
CA THR A 138 19.83 -13.99 -4.11
C THR A 138 19.22 -13.73 -5.49
N ASN A 139 18.73 -14.77 -6.15
CA ASN A 139 18.06 -14.71 -7.45
C ASN A 139 16.54 -14.58 -7.33
N LEU A 140 15.98 -14.50 -6.12
CA LEU A 140 14.54 -14.49 -5.93
C LEU A 140 13.91 -13.20 -6.47
N ILE A 141 12.93 -13.34 -7.35
CA ILE A 141 12.20 -12.27 -8.03
C ILE A 141 10.82 -12.10 -7.39
N VAL A 142 10.15 -13.20 -7.06
CA VAL A 142 8.80 -13.21 -6.49
C VAL A 142 8.78 -14.01 -5.20
N LEU A 143 8.30 -13.37 -4.13
CA LEU A 143 8.04 -13.99 -2.85
C LEU A 143 6.59 -13.75 -2.43
N ASP A 144 5.82 -14.83 -2.27
CA ASP A 144 4.45 -14.78 -1.75
C ASP A 144 4.34 -15.50 -0.40
N LEU A 145 4.10 -14.73 0.65
CA LEU A 145 3.86 -15.15 2.03
C LEU A 145 2.44 -14.81 2.48
N SER A 146 1.54 -14.47 1.55
CA SER A 146 0.20 -13.99 1.90
C SER A 146 -0.67 -15.03 2.59
N GLY A 147 -1.68 -14.61 3.35
CA GLY A 147 -2.62 -15.55 3.98
C GLY A 147 -1.99 -16.46 5.04
N ASN A 148 -0.85 -16.08 5.62
CA ASN A 148 -0.22 -16.77 6.74
C ASN A 148 -0.60 -16.11 8.08
N GLN A 149 0.14 -16.38 9.15
CA GLN A 149 -0.12 -15.87 10.51
C GLN A 149 1.04 -15.04 11.07
N ILE A 150 1.82 -14.42 10.19
CA ILE A 150 3.04 -13.69 10.53
C ILE A 150 2.67 -12.42 11.32
N ARG A 151 3.24 -12.26 12.52
CA ARG A 151 2.93 -11.13 13.42
C ARG A 151 3.91 -9.96 13.30
N SER A 152 5.16 -10.27 12.98
CA SER A 152 6.21 -9.27 12.80
C SER A 152 7.24 -9.79 11.80
N LEU A 153 7.92 -8.85 11.14
CA LEU A 153 9.05 -9.12 10.26
C LEU A 153 10.28 -8.52 10.93
N GLN A 154 11.23 -9.39 11.29
CA GLN A 154 12.45 -8.97 11.97
C GLN A 154 13.35 -8.17 11.03
N TYR A 155 14.23 -7.35 11.62
CA TYR A 155 15.32 -6.73 10.89
C TYR A 155 16.14 -7.82 10.16
N GLY A 156 16.50 -7.55 8.91
CA GLY A 156 17.35 -8.45 8.13
C GLY A 156 16.64 -9.58 7.40
N VAL A 157 15.32 -9.72 7.54
CA VAL A 157 14.57 -10.85 6.96
C VAL A 157 14.62 -10.95 5.44
N PHE A 158 14.93 -9.85 4.77
CA PHE A 158 15.04 -9.77 3.32
C PHE A 158 16.42 -9.28 2.83
N ASP A 159 17.46 -9.25 3.69
CA ASP A 159 18.74 -8.57 3.39
C ASP A 159 19.44 -9.03 2.11
N ASN A 160 19.26 -10.30 1.74
CA ASN A 160 19.91 -10.90 0.56
C ASN A 160 19.02 -10.99 -0.67
N LEU A 161 17.78 -10.51 -0.60
CA LEU A 161 16.80 -10.60 -1.70
C LEU A 161 16.96 -9.43 -2.70
N GLU A 162 18.18 -9.22 -3.19
CA GLU A 162 18.55 -8.08 -4.03
C GLU A 162 17.86 -8.07 -5.40
N SER A 163 17.39 -9.23 -5.86
CA SER A 163 16.67 -9.40 -7.13
C SER A 163 15.16 -9.30 -6.99
N LEU A 164 14.63 -9.11 -5.77
CA LEU A 164 13.19 -9.20 -5.52
C LEU A 164 12.45 -8.01 -6.13
N GLU A 165 11.48 -8.32 -6.99
CA GLU A 165 10.63 -7.34 -7.67
C GLU A 165 9.22 -7.30 -7.08
N SER A 166 8.72 -8.45 -6.62
CA SER A 166 7.36 -8.57 -6.06
C SER A 166 7.36 -9.29 -4.72
N LEU A 167 6.84 -8.60 -3.69
CA LEU A 167 6.67 -9.13 -2.34
C LEU A 167 5.20 -9.08 -1.94
N ASN A 168 4.63 -10.23 -1.59
CA ASN A 168 3.27 -10.32 -1.08
C ASN A 168 3.26 -10.85 0.36
N ILE A 169 2.88 -9.97 1.30
CA ILE A 169 2.73 -10.25 2.74
C ILE A 169 1.30 -9.93 3.21
N SER A 170 0.35 -9.82 2.29
CA SER A 170 -1.07 -9.55 2.59
C SER A 170 -1.72 -10.66 3.40
N GLY A 171 -2.81 -10.38 4.11
CA GLY A 171 -3.56 -11.43 4.80
C GLY A 171 -2.80 -12.08 5.97
N ASN A 172 -1.90 -11.33 6.63
CA ASN A 172 -1.13 -11.77 7.79
C ASN A 172 -1.63 -11.05 9.07
N LYS A 173 -0.84 -11.07 10.13
CA LYS A 173 -1.14 -10.42 11.43
C LYS A 173 -0.14 -9.31 11.75
N LEU A 174 0.44 -8.68 10.73
CA LEU A 174 1.44 -7.63 10.89
C LEU A 174 0.80 -6.39 11.50
N VAL A 175 1.42 -5.82 12.53
CA VAL A 175 0.95 -4.59 13.21
C VAL A 175 1.70 -3.35 12.71
N GLU A 176 2.91 -3.54 12.18
CA GLU A 176 3.74 -2.48 11.63
C GLU A 176 4.65 -3.00 10.53
N LEU A 177 5.14 -2.08 9.71
CA LEU A 177 6.20 -2.32 8.73
C LEU A 177 7.41 -1.49 9.15
N HIS A 178 8.40 -2.13 9.79
CA HIS A 178 9.61 -1.41 10.14
C HIS A 178 10.38 -1.00 8.88
N GLN A 179 10.77 0.26 8.82
CA GLN A 179 11.50 0.83 7.67
C GLN A 179 12.78 0.04 7.34
N ASN A 180 13.47 -0.46 8.37
CA ASN A 180 14.72 -1.18 8.22
C ASN A 180 14.53 -2.64 7.77
N THR A 181 13.30 -3.16 7.72
CA THR A 181 13.04 -4.54 7.23
C THR A 181 13.26 -4.67 5.73
N PHE A 182 13.18 -3.57 4.99
CA PHE A 182 13.12 -3.59 3.53
C PHE A 182 14.28 -2.86 2.84
N HIS A 183 15.33 -2.48 3.58
CA HIS A 183 16.40 -1.61 3.06
C HIS A 183 17.20 -2.22 1.89
N SER A 184 17.23 -3.55 1.77
CA SER A 184 17.94 -4.29 0.72
C SER A 184 17.15 -4.42 -0.58
N LEU A 185 15.83 -4.17 -0.54
CA LEU A 185 14.89 -4.46 -1.63
C LEU A 185 14.89 -3.38 -2.72
N SER A 186 16.08 -3.09 -3.26
CA SER A 186 16.30 -1.99 -4.20
C SER A 186 15.56 -2.14 -5.54
N LYS A 187 15.24 -3.38 -5.96
CA LYS A 187 14.49 -3.68 -7.19
C LYS A 187 12.99 -3.85 -6.98
N LEU A 188 12.49 -3.72 -5.75
CA LEU A 188 11.08 -3.96 -5.46
C LEU A 188 10.18 -2.94 -6.15
N THR A 189 9.26 -3.44 -6.99
CA THR A 189 8.30 -2.65 -7.75
C THR A 189 6.88 -2.85 -7.26
N ASN A 190 6.58 -4.01 -6.68
CA ASN A 190 5.25 -4.40 -6.18
C ASN A 190 5.34 -4.86 -4.71
N LEU A 191 4.58 -4.19 -3.83
CA LEU A 191 4.49 -4.56 -2.42
C LEU A 191 3.03 -4.69 -1.97
N HIS A 192 2.62 -5.90 -1.60
CA HIS A 192 1.27 -6.17 -1.12
C HIS A 192 1.25 -6.44 0.38
N PHE A 193 0.55 -5.60 1.14
CA PHE A 193 0.43 -5.73 2.60
C PHE A 193 -0.99 -5.43 3.11
N ASP A 194 -1.98 -5.45 2.22
CA ASP A 194 -3.38 -5.36 2.60
C ASP A 194 -3.80 -6.51 3.53
N SER A 195 -4.95 -6.39 4.18
CA SER A 195 -5.50 -7.43 5.05
C SER A 195 -4.56 -7.79 6.22
N ASN A 196 -4.00 -6.79 6.89
CA ASN A 196 -3.13 -6.91 8.07
C ASN A 196 -3.72 -6.09 9.25
N GLN A 197 -2.92 -5.83 10.29
CA GLN A 197 -3.28 -5.05 11.47
C GLN A 197 -2.50 -3.73 11.57
N ILE A 198 -2.05 -3.19 10.44
CA ILE A 198 -1.23 -1.98 10.37
C ILE A 198 -2.12 -0.75 10.53
N SER A 199 -1.89 0.04 11.58
CA SER A 199 -2.69 1.25 11.86
C SER A 199 -2.00 2.54 11.44
N SER A 200 -0.68 2.50 11.26
CA SER A 200 0.12 3.65 10.88
C SER A 200 1.33 3.24 10.06
N LEU A 201 1.77 4.17 9.22
CA LEU A 201 2.89 4.01 8.32
C LEU A 201 3.49 5.40 8.11
N ASN A 202 4.81 5.53 8.22
CA ASN A 202 5.46 6.78 7.85
C ASN A 202 5.75 6.78 6.34
N PRO A 203 5.01 7.56 5.53
CA PRO A 203 5.16 7.50 4.08
C PRO A 203 6.48 8.12 3.58
N TYR A 204 7.16 8.93 4.39
CA TYR A 204 8.41 9.58 3.97
C TYR A 204 9.59 8.58 3.89
N ASP A 205 9.54 7.51 4.67
CA ASP A 205 10.57 6.46 4.66
C ASP A 205 10.47 5.59 3.41
N PHE A 206 9.35 5.62 2.67
CA PHE A 206 9.18 4.78 1.48
C PHE A 206 10.14 5.14 0.36
N ARG A 207 10.47 6.43 0.20
CA ARG A 207 11.34 6.84 -0.90
C ARG A 207 12.79 6.41 -0.70
N SER A 208 13.27 6.39 0.54
CA SER A 208 14.64 5.98 0.84
C SER A 208 14.83 4.47 0.76
N HIS A 209 13.81 3.69 1.15
CA HIS A 209 13.92 2.23 1.19
C HIS A 209 13.42 1.55 -0.10
N PHE A 210 12.48 2.17 -0.83
CA PHE A 210 11.92 1.61 -2.06
C PHE A 210 12.00 2.61 -3.23
N PRO A 211 13.19 2.82 -3.82
CA PRO A 211 13.37 3.80 -4.88
C PRO A 211 12.60 3.46 -6.16
N ASN A 212 12.26 2.19 -6.37
CA ASN A 212 11.62 1.68 -7.58
C ASN A 212 10.18 1.21 -7.37
N LEU A 213 9.59 1.46 -6.20
CA LEU A 213 8.22 1.03 -5.92
C LEU A 213 7.23 1.72 -6.86
N THR A 214 6.36 0.94 -7.47
CA THR A 214 5.36 1.42 -8.42
C THR A 214 3.95 1.13 -7.96
N GLU A 215 3.72 0.00 -7.28
CA GLU A 215 2.39 -0.42 -6.85
C GLU A 215 2.40 -0.97 -5.43
N VAL A 216 1.35 -0.61 -4.67
CA VAL A 216 1.15 -1.07 -3.30
C VAL A 216 -0.30 -1.43 -3.06
N SER A 217 -0.57 -2.53 -2.35
CA SER A 217 -1.90 -2.75 -1.74
C SER A 217 -1.81 -2.57 -0.23
N LEU A 218 -2.75 -1.79 0.31
CA LEU A 218 -2.77 -1.44 1.73
C LEU A 218 -4.16 -1.55 2.36
N ASP A 219 -5.19 -1.89 1.58
CA ASP A 219 -6.58 -1.99 2.04
C ASP A 219 -6.75 -2.98 3.23
N LYS A 220 -7.92 -2.99 3.89
CA LYS A 220 -8.25 -3.94 4.97
C LYS A 220 -7.22 -3.96 6.10
N ASN A 221 -6.75 -2.78 6.49
CA ASN A 221 -5.91 -2.55 7.65
C ASN A 221 -6.64 -1.52 8.54
N PRO A 222 -6.39 -1.49 9.86
CA PRO A 222 -7.05 -0.58 10.81
C PRO A 222 -6.51 0.86 10.70
N TRP A 223 -6.57 1.43 9.50
CA TRP A 223 -6.02 2.75 9.22
C TRP A 223 -6.77 3.85 9.95
N ILE A 224 -6.01 4.87 10.35
CA ILE A 224 -6.57 6.17 10.72
C ILE A 224 -6.71 7.02 9.45
N CYS A 225 -7.89 7.63 9.22
CA CYS A 225 -8.14 8.36 7.97
C CYS A 225 -7.13 9.50 7.74
N SER A 226 -6.69 10.18 8.81
CA SER A 226 -5.67 11.23 8.72
C SER A 226 -4.30 10.70 8.26
N HIS A 227 -3.97 9.43 8.55
CA HIS A 227 -2.75 8.78 8.06
C HIS A 227 -2.86 8.40 6.60
N LEU A 228 -3.99 7.85 6.15
CA LEU A 228 -4.22 7.52 4.74
C LEU A 228 -4.10 8.74 3.83
N VAL A 229 -4.57 9.91 4.27
CA VAL A 229 -4.40 11.16 3.53
C VAL A 229 -2.91 11.47 3.32
N LYS A 230 -2.09 11.37 4.37
CA LYS A 230 -0.64 11.62 4.28
C LYS A 230 0.02 10.60 3.33
N ILE A 231 -0.35 9.33 3.46
CA ILE A 231 0.15 8.24 2.61
C ILE A 231 -0.20 8.51 1.15
N ASP A 232 -1.46 8.80 0.82
CA ASP A 232 -1.90 9.08 -0.55
C ASP A 232 -1.24 10.33 -1.13
N MET A 233 -1.03 11.39 -0.34
CA MET A 233 -0.32 12.59 -0.80
C MET A 233 1.13 12.27 -1.21
N VAL A 234 1.86 11.53 -0.38
CA VAL A 234 3.25 11.16 -0.66
C VAL A 234 3.33 10.12 -1.77
N PHE A 235 2.50 9.08 -1.75
CA PHE A 235 2.53 8.04 -2.77
C PHE A 235 2.21 8.60 -4.16
N LYS A 236 1.29 9.57 -4.27
CA LYS A 236 1.08 10.31 -5.52
C LYS A 236 2.30 11.09 -5.98
N SER A 237 3.00 11.79 -5.08
CA SER A 237 4.20 12.55 -5.47
C SER A 237 5.33 11.61 -5.93
N LEU A 238 5.37 10.41 -5.38
CA LEU A 238 6.28 9.33 -5.76
C LEU A 238 5.78 8.48 -6.95
N LYS A 239 4.59 8.77 -7.50
CA LYS A 239 3.93 7.98 -8.56
C LYS A 239 3.68 6.51 -8.19
N ILE A 240 3.56 6.22 -6.90
CA ILE A 240 3.16 4.91 -6.38
C ILE A 240 1.64 4.80 -6.48
N ARG A 241 1.17 3.76 -7.16
CA ARG A 241 -0.24 3.44 -7.32
C ARG A 241 -0.72 2.58 -6.14
N ILE A 242 -1.77 3.03 -5.47
CA ILE A 242 -2.47 2.22 -4.47
C ILE A 242 -3.47 1.32 -5.21
N LEU A 243 -3.33 0.01 -5.01
CA LEU A 243 -4.20 -1.04 -5.52
C LEU A 243 -5.31 -1.30 -4.50
N GLY A 244 -6.56 -1.13 -4.93
CA GLY A 244 -7.73 -1.47 -4.12
C GLY A 244 -8.29 -0.30 -3.32
N GLY A 245 -9.61 -0.36 -3.15
CA GLY A 245 -10.45 0.64 -2.51
C GLY A 245 -11.88 0.45 -3.00
N ASN A 246 -12.55 -0.61 -2.52
CA ASN A 246 -13.91 -0.95 -2.96
C ASN A 246 -14.96 -0.74 -1.87
N SER A 247 -14.54 -0.29 -0.69
CA SER A 247 -15.42 -0.11 0.45
C SER A 247 -15.97 1.31 0.48
N TYR A 248 -17.21 1.46 0.04
CA TYR A 248 -17.92 2.74 -0.01
C TYR A 248 -19.05 2.86 1.03
N GLU A 249 -19.30 1.78 1.78
CA GLU A 249 -20.40 1.67 2.74
C GLU A 249 -20.02 2.11 4.16
N VAL A 250 -18.73 2.11 4.49
CA VAL A 250 -18.19 2.50 5.81
C VAL A 250 -17.33 3.75 5.70
N GLU A 251 -16.90 4.33 6.83
CA GLU A 251 -15.93 5.42 6.81
C GLU A 251 -14.67 5.00 6.04
N ASN A 252 -14.32 5.77 5.01
CA ASN A 252 -13.26 5.40 4.09
C ASN A 252 -12.59 6.64 3.50
N PHE A 253 -11.36 6.43 3.03
CA PHE A 253 -10.64 7.35 2.16
C PHE A 253 -10.40 6.66 0.82
N ARG A 254 -11.04 7.15 -0.24
CA ARG A 254 -10.93 6.59 -1.62
C ARG A 254 -11.25 5.10 -1.71
N GLY A 255 -12.26 4.65 -0.97
CA GLY A 255 -12.69 3.25 -0.96
C GLY A 255 -11.89 2.34 -0.01
N ILE A 256 -10.88 2.87 0.68
CA ILE A 256 -10.12 2.15 1.71
C ILE A 256 -10.71 2.49 3.08
N PRO A 257 -11.27 1.52 3.83
CA PRO A 257 -11.82 1.76 5.16
C PRO A 257 -10.78 2.38 6.10
N CYS A 258 -11.24 3.30 6.92
CA CYS A 258 -10.44 3.92 7.96
C CYS A 258 -11.33 4.43 9.08
N SER A 259 -10.73 4.68 10.25
CA SER A 259 -11.43 5.29 11.38
C SER A 259 -10.97 6.72 11.61
N SER A 260 -11.90 7.61 11.96
CA SER A 260 -11.58 8.82 12.70
C SER A 260 -11.08 8.40 14.09
N SER A 261 -9.79 8.56 14.38
CA SER A 261 -9.12 8.17 15.64
C SER A 261 -10.02 8.22 16.88
N LYS A 262 -10.42 7.05 17.44
CA LYS A 262 -10.83 6.87 18.85
C LYS A 262 -10.78 5.38 19.25
N ASN A 263 -9.89 5.05 20.17
CA ASN A 263 -10.01 3.92 21.09
C ASN A 263 -9.23 4.24 22.38
N TYR A 264 -9.84 5.03 23.26
CA TYR A 264 -9.58 4.95 24.70
C TYR A 264 -10.91 5.14 25.42
N ASN A 265 -11.37 4.07 26.07
CA ASN A 265 -12.49 4.09 27.00
C ASN A 265 -12.25 5.16 28.08
N THR A 266 -13.09 6.19 28.17
CA THR A 266 -13.46 6.78 29.46
C THR A 266 -14.80 7.50 29.32
N SER A 267 -15.70 7.22 30.27
CA SER A 267 -16.91 7.99 30.49
C SER A 267 -16.56 9.42 30.87
N LEU A 268 -16.99 10.41 30.09
CA LEU A 268 -17.07 11.79 30.55
C LEU A 268 -18.43 12.36 30.14
N ASN A 269 -19.17 12.77 31.15
CA ASN A 269 -20.47 13.42 31.04
C ASN A 269 -20.30 14.85 30.53
N GLY A 270 -21.17 15.24 29.59
CA GLY A 270 -21.89 16.50 29.64
C GLY A 270 -21.18 17.78 29.19
N THR A 271 -21.77 18.36 28.12
CA THR A 271 -21.93 19.80 27.85
C THR A 271 -20.67 20.64 27.66
N ASP A 272 -20.20 20.76 26.41
CA ASP A 272 -19.64 21.99 25.79
C ASP A 272 -19.24 21.75 24.31
N ALA A 273 -20.15 21.24 23.46
CA ALA A 273 -19.84 20.96 22.05
C ALA A 273 -20.20 22.16 21.14
N ILE A 274 -19.19 22.73 20.47
CA ILE A 274 -19.28 23.85 19.53
C ILE A 274 -19.64 23.32 18.12
N SER A 275 -20.70 23.84 17.49
CA SER A 275 -21.27 23.30 16.23
C SER A 275 -20.43 23.63 14.97
N PHE A 276 -20.68 22.95 13.83
CA PHE A 276 -20.04 23.27 12.53
C PHE A 276 -20.24 24.73 12.11
N ALA A 277 -21.43 25.28 12.40
CA ALA A 277 -21.72 26.69 12.18
C ALA A 277 -20.88 27.60 13.09
N ASP A 278 -20.58 27.17 14.31
CA ASP A 278 -19.70 27.89 15.22
C ASP A 278 -18.22 27.76 14.82
N VAL A 279 -17.80 26.64 14.23
CA VAL A 279 -16.45 26.48 13.65
C VAL A 279 -16.28 27.37 12.42
N GLU A 280 -17.26 27.43 11.53
CA GLU A 280 -17.29 28.35 10.40
C GLU A 280 -17.27 29.80 10.87
N LYS A 281 -18.08 30.14 11.88
CA LYS A 281 -18.13 31.47 12.50
C LYS A 281 -16.80 31.82 13.19
N ASN A 282 -16.15 30.88 13.86
CA ASN A 282 -14.87 31.11 14.54
C ASN A 282 -13.71 31.20 13.54
N MET A 283 -13.73 30.43 12.45
CA MET A 283 -12.80 30.61 11.33
C MET A 283 -12.99 31.96 10.66
N GLN A 284 -14.24 32.36 10.40
CA GLN A 284 -14.55 33.67 9.83
C GLN A 284 -14.08 34.80 10.76
N LYS A 285 -14.25 34.63 12.07
CA LYS A 285 -13.79 35.59 13.09
C LYS A 285 -12.26 35.64 13.19
N ALA A 286 -11.57 34.52 13.05
CA ALA A 286 -10.11 34.46 13.06
C ALA A 286 -9.50 35.05 11.78
N ILE A 287 -10.13 34.82 10.62
CA ILE A 287 -9.78 35.44 9.34
C ILE A 287 -9.97 36.95 9.44
N ASN A 288 -11.15 37.42 9.87
CA ASN A 288 -11.43 38.85 9.99
C ASN A 288 -10.48 39.54 11.00
N LYS A 289 -10.17 38.88 12.13
CA LYS A 289 -9.18 39.38 13.09
C LYS A 289 -7.75 39.42 12.52
N GLY A 290 -7.40 38.48 11.64
CA GLY A 290 -6.15 38.50 10.88
C GLY A 290 -6.07 39.65 9.88
N ILE A 291 -7.20 39.99 9.24
CA ILE A 291 -7.33 41.13 8.32
C ILE A 291 -7.25 42.47 9.08
N GLU A 292 -7.95 42.59 10.22
CA GLU A 292 -7.87 43.76 11.11
C GLU A 292 -6.46 43.97 11.66
N ASN A 293 -5.82 42.91 12.18
CA ASN A 293 -4.48 42.99 12.77
C ASN A 293 -3.37 43.27 11.75
N SER A 294 -3.56 42.87 10.49
CA SER A 294 -2.62 43.18 9.40
C SER A 294 -2.85 44.57 8.80
N LYS A 295 -3.89 45.30 9.24
CA LYS A 295 -4.34 46.58 8.65
C LYS A 295 -4.60 46.48 7.14
N ILE A 296 -4.88 45.28 6.61
CA ILE A 296 -5.17 45.07 5.18
C ILE A 296 -6.47 45.78 4.79
N ASP A 297 -7.42 45.92 5.72
CA ASP A 297 -8.66 46.70 5.52
C ASP A 297 -8.40 48.18 5.27
N LEU A 298 -7.30 48.75 5.78
CA LEU A 298 -6.90 50.13 5.47
C LEU A 298 -6.29 50.26 4.06
N PHE A 299 -5.97 49.15 3.40
CA PHE A 299 -5.37 49.11 2.07
C PHE A 299 -6.41 48.82 0.96
N PHE A 300 -7.56 48.26 1.30
CA PHE A 300 -8.60 47.86 0.34
C PHE A 300 -9.99 48.34 0.79
N ASN A 301 -10.35 49.53 0.34
CA ASN A 301 -11.69 50.11 0.53
C ASN A 301 -12.76 49.38 -0.32
N GLU A 302 -14.06 49.66 -0.09
CA GLU A 302 -15.35 49.09 -0.57
C GLU A 302 -15.46 48.29 -1.90
N ASN A 303 -14.45 48.27 -2.76
CA ASN A 303 -14.40 47.48 -3.99
C ASN A 303 -13.97 46.01 -3.80
N PHE A 304 -13.56 45.58 -2.60
CA PHE A 304 -13.10 44.20 -2.37
C PHE A 304 -14.25 43.18 -2.29
N GLU A 305 -15.38 43.55 -1.66
CA GLU A 305 -16.59 42.71 -1.64
C GLU A 305 -17.16 42.47 -3.06
N ASN A 306 -16.94 43.40 -3.98
CA ASN A 306 -17.32 43.29 -5.39
C ASN A 306 -16.22 42.74 -6.29
N SER A 307 -15.06 42.37 -5.75
CA SER A 307 -13.96 41.88 -6.57
C SER A 307 -14.14 40.40 -6.93
N ASN A 308 -13.77 40.07 -8.16
CA ASN A 308 -13.65 38.69 -8.67
C ASN A 308 -12.72 37.80 -7.81
N PHE A 309 -12.11 38.31 -6.75
CA PHE A 309 -11.25 37.57 -5.83
C PHE A 309 -12.02 36.55 -5.00
N ILE A 310 -13.19 36.87 -4.43
CA ILE A 310 -14.02 35.87 -3.71
C ILE A 310 -14.46 34.77 -4.67
N GLN A 311 -14.84 35.11 -5.91
CA GLN A 311 -15.18 34.11 -6.92
C GLN A 311 -13.95 33.33 -7.40
N PHE A 312 -12.78 33.96 -7.56
CA PHE A 312 -11.53 33.30 -7.90
C PHE A 312 -11.08 32.35 -6.78
N PHE A 313 -11.21 32.77 -5.53
CA PHE A 313 -10.93 31.98 -4.36
C PHE A 313 -11.92 30.82 -4.28
N LYS A 314 -13.24 31.03 -4.36
CA LYS A 314 -14.23 29.93 -4.42
C LYS A 314 -13.97 28.99 -5.61
N LYS A 315 -13.66 29.51 -6.80
CA LYS A 315 -13.42 28.72 -8.03
C LYS A 315 -12.13 27.88 -7.96
N ASN A 316 -11.06 28.39 -7.35
CA ASN A 316 -9.77 27.71 -7.27
C ASN A 316 -9.57 26.93 -5.96
N TYR A 317 -10.18 27.38 -4.86
CA TYR A 317 -10.15 26.70 -3.56
C TYR A 317 -11.01 25.43 -3.55
N VAL A 318 -12.17 25.43 -4.21
CA VAL A 318 -12.96 24.19 -4.46
C VAL A 318 -12.19 23.18 -5.32
N ARG A 319 -11.22 23.64 -6.12
CA ARG A 319 -10.31 22.77 -6.90
C ARG A 319 -9.03 22.39 -6.16
N SER A 320 -8.76 22.99 -5.01
CA SER A 320 -7.56 22.72 -4.22
C SER A 320 -7.60 21.31 -3.60
N GLY A 321 -6.43 20.77 -3.28
CA GLY A 321 -6.32 19.49 -2.55
C GLY A 321 -7.08 19.49 -1.21
N PHE A 322 -7.31 20.67 -0.63
CA PHE A 322 -8.05 20.90 0.62
C PHE A 322 -9.56 20.62 0.50
N PHE A 323 -10.19 20.90 -0.65
CA PHE A 323 -11.62 20.56 -0.85
C PHE A 323 -11.78 19.08 -1.25
N LYS A 324 -10.82 18.53 -2.02
CA LYS A 324 -10.75 17.08 -2.29
C LYS A 324 -10.54 16.26 -1.01
N TYR A 325 -9.90 16.84 0.00
CA TYR A 325 -9.71 16.29 1.34
C TYR A 325 -11.05 16.10 2.08
N PHE A 326 -11.98 17.07 2.01
CA PHE A 326 -13.35 16.91 2.54
C PHE A 326 -14.24 16.00 1.69
N ASN A 327 -14.07 16.01 0.36
CA ASN A 327 -14.91 15.21 -0.54
C ASN A 327 -14.52 13.70 -0.59
N GLY A 328 -13.32 13.36 -0.13
CA GLY A 328 -12.78 11.99 -0.18
C GLY A 328 -13.05 11.15 1.07
N VAL A 329 -13.48 11.79 2.17
CA VAL A 329 -13.89 11.13 3.42
C VAL A 329 -15.42 11.02 3.38
N LYS A 330 -15.94 9.81 3.18
CA LYS A 330 -17.37 9.55 3.34
C LYS A 330 -17.60 9.04 4.76
N ILE A 331 -18.45 9.73 5.53
CA ILE A 331 -18.91 9.24 6.83
C ILE A 331 -20.09 8.28 6.55
N ALA A 332 -20.03 7.06 7.09
CA ALA A 332 -21.13 6.11 6.95
C ALA A 332 -22.38 6.65 7.64
N SER A 333 -23.53 6.58 6.98
CA SER A 333 -24.83 6.77 7.62
C SER A 333 -25.15 5.53 8.46
N PRO A 334 -25.67 5.65 9.69
CA PRO A 334 -26.14 4.47 10.43
C PRO A 334 -27.27 3.79 9.67
N LYS A 335 -27.24 2.45 9.59
CA LYS A 335 -28.37 1.66 9.08
C LYS A 335 -29.57 1.86 10.02
N GLU A 336 -30.71 2.22 9.44
CA GLU A 336 -32.00 2.17 10.12
C GLU A 336 -32.34 0.71 10.43
N ASP A 337 -32.49 0.38 11.72
CA ASP A 337 -33.14 -0.85 12.14
C ASP A 337 -34.65 -0.74 11.90
N ALA A 338 -35.28 -1.87 11.54
CA ALA A 338 -36.66 -2.00 11.10
C ALA A 338 -37.75 -1.74 12.17
N ASN A 339 -37.48 -0.90 13.16
CA ASN A 339 -38.48 -0.39 14.10
C ASN A 339 -38.37 1.14 14.16
N GLY A 340 -39.13 1.80 13.30
CA GLY A 340 -39.20 3.25 13.24
C GLY A 340 -39.60 3.87 14.57
N THR A 341 -38.65 4.55 15.20
CA THR A 341 -38.91 5.62 16.17
C THR A 341 -38.01 6.80 15.83
N LYS A 342 -38.64 7.95 15.54
CA LYS A 342 -37.98 9.20 15.17
C LYS A 342 -37.46 9.95 16.39
N ALA A 343 -36.25 10.47 16.20
CA ALA A 343 -35.66 11.72 16.69
C ALA A 343 -35.43 11.89 18.20
N GLU A 344 -34.16 11.83 18.59
CA GLU A 344 -33.47 12.98 19.17
C GLU A 344 -31.98 12.95 18.77
N GLU A 345 -31.47 14.13 18.39
CA GLU A 345 -30.19 14.40 17.75
C GLU A 345 -28.99 14.13 18.66
N PHE A 346 -27.94 13.48 18.13
CA PHE A 346 -26.58 13.58 18.68
C PHE A 346 -25.57 13.76 17.55
N THR A 347 -24.99 14.97 17.49
CA THR A 347 -23.85 15.32 16.65
C THR A 347 -22.67 15.79 17.49
N ALA A 348 -21.48 15.32 17.05
CA ALA A 348 -20.19 16.00 17.02
C ALA A 348 -19.21 15.91 18.21
N LEU A 349 -18.00 15.46 17.81
CA LEU A 349 -16.65 15.94 18.14
C LEU A 349 -16.23 15.99 19.62
N GLU A 350 -15.23 15.17 19.97
CA GLU A 350 -14.32 15.51 21.07
C GLU A 350 -12.87 15.62 20.57
N GLU A 351 -12.20 16.51 21.28
CA GLU A 351 -10.89 17.11 21.12
C GLU A 351 -9.73 16.11 21.18
N THR A 352 -8.76 16.25 20.27
CA THR A 352 -7.43 15.66 20.45
C THR A 352 -6.47 16.74 20.94
N SER A 353 -6.08 16.62 22.21
CA SER A 353 -5.00 17.35 22.85
C SER A 353 -3.64 16.84 22.36
N ASP A 354 -3.11 17.42 21.29
CA ASP A 354 -1.69 17.28 20.99
C ASP A 354 -1.12 18.65 20.59
N GLN A 355 -0.40 19.27 21.53
CA GLN A 355 0.13 20.63 21.36
C GLN A 355 1.18 20.73 20.24
N SER A 356 1.74 19.60 19.78
CA SER A 356 2.63 19.56 18.62
C SER A 356 1.88 19.78 17.29
N TYR A 357 0.61 19.39 17.21
CA TYR A 357 -0.24 19.53 16.02
C TYR A 357 -0.74 20.96 15.81
N LYS A 358 -1.01 21.71 16.87
CA LYS A 358 -1.35 23.14 16.74
C LYS A 358 -0.16 23.93 16.21
N GLY A 359 1.06 23.63 16.64
CA GLY A 359 2.27 24.29 16.15
C GLY A 359 2.54 24.05 14.66
N ILE A 360 2.57 22.78 14.22
CA ILE A 360 2.90 22.44 12.83
C ILE A 360 1.76 22.82 11.87
N PHE A 361 0.49 22.69 12.29
CA PHE A 361 -0.67 23.13 11.50
C PHE A 361 -0.74 24.65 11.36
N VAL A 362 -0.50 25.40 12.44
CA VAL A 362 -0.42 26.87 12.39
C VAL A 362 0.79 27.30 11.57
N ILE A 363 1.96 26.67 11.70
CA ILE A 363 3.14 27.01 10.90
C ILE A 363 2.90 26.74 9.41
N SER A 364 2.25 25.63 9.04
CA SER A 364 1.92 25.28 7.65
C SER A 364 0.89 26.24 7.04
N VAL A 365 -0.17 26.55 7.78
CA VAL A 365 -1.19 27.53 7.35
C VAL A 365 -0.61 28.94 7.28
N VAL A 366 0.21 29.35 8.25
CA VAL A 366 0.89 30.65 8.26
C VAL A 366 1.92 30.72 7.13
N THR A 367 2.70 29.68 6.85
CA THR A 367 3.62 29.69 5.70
C THR A 367 2.88 29.76 4.37
N GLN A 368 1.76 29.05 4.22
CA GLN A 368 0.94 29.16 3.01
C GLN A 368 0.29 30.54 2.86
N ILE A 369 -0.18 31.15 3.94
CA ILE A 369 -0.69 32.52 3.95
C ILE A 369 0.42 33.52 3.64
N VAL A 370 1.61 33.39 4.25
CA VAL A 370 2.78 34.25 3.99
C VAL A 370 3.24 34.11 2.54
N MET A 371 3.26 32.90 1.99
CA MET A 371 3.59 32.67 0.58
C MET A 371 2.54 33.27 -0.36
N LEU A 372 1.24 33.19 -0.03
CA LEU A 372 0.19 33.87 -0.77
C LEU A 372 0.31 35.40 -0.69
N SER A 373 0.59 35.93 0.49
CA SER A 373 0.79 37.37 0.72
C SER A 373 2.01 37.89 -0.03
N LEU A 374 3.12 37.14 -0.04
CA LEU A 374 4.31 37.44 -0.85
C LEU A 374 3.99 37.39 -2.35
N LEU A 375 3.21 36.41 -2.81
CA LEU A 375 2.77 36.33 -4.20
C LEU A 375 1.92 37.54 -4.60
N VAL A 376 1.02 37.98 -3.73
CA VAL A 376 0.20 39.18 -3.93
C VAL A 376 1.04 40.45 -3.96
N ILE A 377 2.06 40.57 -3.08
CA ILE A 377 3.02 41.69 -3.08
C ILE A 377 3.84 41.71 -4.38
N ILE A 378 4.32 40.54 -4.84
CA ILE A 378 5.08 40.43 -6.10
C ILE A 378 4.20 40.84 -7.29
N VAL A 379 2.96 40.36 -7.35
CA VAL A 379 2.01 40.76 -8.40
C VAL A 379 1.72 42.26 -8.35
N TYR A 380 1.57 42.84 -7.15
CA TYR A 380 1.38 44.29 -6.98
C TYR A 380 2.60 45.09 -7.44
N LEU A 381 3.82 44.68 -7.09
CA LEU A 381 5.07 45.31 -7.53
C LEU A 381 5.23 45.23 -9.05
N MET A 382 4.90 44.09 -9.66
CA MET A 382 4.89 43.96 -11.12
C MET A 382 3.86 44.90 -11.76
N PHE A 383 2.66 45.03 -11.18
CA PHE A 383 1.61 45.90 -11.72
C PHE A 383 1.93 47.40 -11.57
N THR A 384 2.54 47.80 -10.44
CA THR A 384 3.02 49.17 -10.24
C THR A 384 4.22 49.48 -11.12
N PHE A 385 5.13 48.52 -11.34
CA PHE A 385 6.22 48.67 -12.30
C PHE A 385 5.69 48.86 -13.73
N VAL A 386 4.72 48.05 -14.17
CA VAL A 386 4.09 48.19 -15.49
C VAL A 386 3.31 49.51 -15.64
N LYS A 387 2.60 49.96 -14.60
CA LYS A 387 1.94 51.29 -14.62
C LYS A 387 2.95 52.44 -14.68
N LYS A 388 4.05 52.35 -13.93
CA LYS A 388 5.10 53.38 -13.92
C LYS A 388 5.87 53.40 -15.24
N TYR A 389 6.07 52.24 -15.87
CA TYR A 389 6.67 52.11 -17.20
C TYR A 389 5.77 52.69 -18.29
N ARG A 390 4.46 52.39 -18.26
CA ARG A 390 3.47 52.98 -19.20
C ARG A 390 3.26 54.48 -18.99
N TYR A 391 3.40 54.98 -17.77
CA TYR A 391 3.40 56.43 -17.50
C TYR A 391 4.65 57.11 -18.06
N PHE A 392 5.80 56.42 -18.06
CA PHE A 392 7.05 56.90 -18.66
C PHE A 392 6.98 56.91 -20.20
N GLU A 393 6.43 55.86 -20.83
CA GLU A 393 6.17 55.85 -22.28
C GLU A 393 5.18 56.96 -22.69
N ALA A 394 4.13 57.17 -21.89
CA ALA A 394 3.14 58.23 -22.17
C ALA A 394 3.74 59.63 -22.08
N GLN A 395 4.67 59.90 -21.14
CA GLN A 395 5.38 61.19 -21.08
C GLN A 395 6.40 61.38 -22.21
N GLN A 396 7.00 60.30 -22.72
CA GLN A 396 7.89 60.36 -23.88
C GLN A 396 7.14 60.69 -25.17
N THR A 397 5.91 60.18 -25.34
CA THR A 397 5.04 60.54 -26.47
C THR A 397 4.44 61.94 -26.38
N VAL A 398 4.31 62.52 -25.18
CA VAL A 398 3.81 63.90 -25.00
C VAL A 398 4.91 64.94 -25.27
N SER A 399 6.19 64.65 -24.98
CA SER A 399 7.28 65.57 -25.35
C SER A 399 7.57 65.63 -26.86
N GLU A 400 7.17 64.62 -27.64
CA GLU A 400 7.30 64.63 -29.10
C GLU A 400 6.11 65.31 -29.81
N MET A 401 4.98 65.52 -29.12
CA MET A 401 3.79 66.19 -29.66
C MET A 401 3.71 67.70 -29.37
N GLU A 402 4.58 68.25 -28.52
CA GLU A 402 4.73 69.71 -28.28
C GLU A 402 5.82 70.38 -29.15
N LEU A 403 6.30 69.70 -30.20
CA LEU A 403 7.34 70.21 -31.12
C LEU A 403 6.95 70.19 -32.61
N CYS A 404 5.64 70.21 -32.93
CA CYS A 404 5.11 70.42 -34.28
C CYS A 404 4.12 71.58 -34.35
#